data_AF-A0A9J6FXJ8-F1
#
_entry.id   AF-A0A9J6FXJ8-F1
#
_cell.length_a   1.000
_cell.length_b   1.000
_cell.length_c   1.000
_cell.angle_alpha   90.00
_cell.angle_beta   90.00
_cell.angle_gamma   90.00
#
_symmetry.space_group_name_H-M   'P 1'
#
loop_
_entity.id
_entity.type
_entity.pdbx_description
1 polymer ?
#
loop_
_entity_poly.entity_id
_entity_poly.type
_entity_poly.pdbx_seq_one_letter_code
_entity_poly.pdbx_strand_id
1 'polypeptide(L)'
;MHMCQFNGKHECSWCELPGKITSKGNGHCRAYLPPPSTPKLRTHESLCYHARKARPENKKSSCGVSGTSVLLMLAYFNFCSGFVVDYMHSVCSGFVKATTILWLKSKRCKEFYFHKHPTEMNKRIVSMTPVSEMSRLPRSFKNVAHWKSAEWRDWMLFYSPILLADTIPVRHYHKWMTFVNIMHYLLGPSVSF
;
A
#
# COMPACT_ATOMS: atom_id res chain seq x y z
N MET A 1 -13.26 4.37 11.26
CA MET A 1 -13.19 5.84 11.04
C MET A 1 -13.98 6.17 9.76
N HIS A 2 -14.91 7.13 9.78
CA HIS A 2 -15.65 7.53 8.57
C HIS A 2 -14.82 8.54 7.76
N MET A 3 -13.95 8.01 6.92
CA MET A 3 -13.13 8.77 5.99
C MET A 3 -13.71 8.70 4.58
N CYS A 4 -13.42 9.71 3.76
CA CYS A 4 -13.61 9.62 2.32
C CYS A 4 -12.78 8.46 1.79
N GLN A 5 -13.46 7.51 1.14
CA GLN A 5 -12.80 6.41 0.45
C GLN A 5 -12.48 6.85 -0.98
N PHE A 6 -11.28 6.48 -1.44
CA PHE A 6 -10.77 6.67 -2.80
C PHE A 6 -10.73 8.13 -3.29
N ASN A 7 -9.55 8.59 -3.73
CA ASN A 7 -9.38 9.85 -4.48
C ASN A 7 -9.77 11.14 -3.70
N GLY A 8 -9.99 11.06 -2.39
CA GLY A 8 -10.39 12.21 -1.55
C GLY A 8 -9.23 13.16 -1.31
N LYS A 9 -9.44 14.48 -1.14
CA LYS A 9 -8.30 15.43 -1.03
C LYS A 9 -7.35 15.13 0.15
N HIS A 10 -7.88 14.70 1.29
CA HIS A 10 -7.14 14.43 2.53
C HIS A 10 -7.49 13.03 3.07
N GLU A 11 -7.22 11.98 2.32
CA GLU A 11 -7.71 10.62 2.66
C GLU A 11 -6.96 9.93 3.80
N CYS A 12 -5.74 10.39 4.12
CA CYS A 12 -4.95 9.79 5.20
C CYS A 12 -5.66 9.91 6.55
N SER A 13 -5.70 8.80 7.29
CA SER A 13 -6.32 8.74 8.63
C SER A 13 -5.41 9.29 9.73
N TRP A 14 -4.12 9.51 9.46
CA TRP A 14 -3.13 9.98 10.44
C TRP A 14 -2.62 11.39 10.19
N CYS A 15 -2.72 11.93 8.97
CA CYS A 15 -2.27 13.27 8.65
C CYS A 15 -3.26 14.01 7.74
N GLU A 16 -3.10 15.33 7.69
CA GLU A 16 -3.92 16.25 6.89
C GLU A 16 -3.24 16.59 5.56
N LEU A 17 -2.33 15.74 5.06
CA LEU A 17 -1.61 15.97 3.79
C LEU A 17 -2.59 15.99 2.59
N PRO A 18 -2.68 17.10 1.83
CA PRO A 18 -3.49 17.13 0.63
C PRO A 18 -2.83 16.38 -0.53
N GLY A 19 -3.59 15.51 -1.19
CA GLY A 19 -3.17 14.91 -2.45
C GLY A 19 -3.41 15.84 -3.64
N LYS A 20 -2.54 15.76 -4.65
CA LYS A 20 -2.66 16.51 -5.92
C LYS A 20 -3.31 15.64 -6.99
N ILE A 21 -4.23 16.22 -7.77
CA ILE A 21 -4.82 15.53 -8.91
C ILE A 21 -3.77 15.44 -10.02
N THR A 22 -3.60 14.24 -10.57
CA THR A 22 -2.67 13.95 -11.67
C THR A 22 -3.38 13.12 -12.73
N SER A 23 -2.90 13.19 -13.98
CA SER A 23 -3.43 12.40 -15.09
C SER A 23 -3.02 10.94 -14.95
N LYS A 24 -3.96 10.03 -15.22
CA LYS A 24 -3.74 8.59 -15.22
C LYS A 24 -4.49 7.97 -16.39
N GLY A 25 -3.76 7.71 -17.48
CA GLY A 25 -4.39 7.22 -18.72
C GLY A 25 -5.39 8.24 -19.26
N ASN A 26 -6.64 7.81 -19.47
CA ASN A 26 -7.72 8.67 -19.95
C ASN A 26 -8.53 9.32 -18.80
N GLY A 27 -8.10 9.13 -17.55
CA GLY A 27 -8.76 9.70 -16.38
C GLY A 27 -7.78 10.42 -15.46
N HIS A 28 -8.21 10.65 -14.23
CA HIS A 28 -7.41 11.30 -13.20
C HIS A 28 -7.33 10.43 -11.95
N CYS A 29 -6.23 10.54 -11.23
CA CYS A 29 -6.13 10.02 -9.87
C CYS A 29 -5.50 11.09 -8.97
N ARG A 30 -5.68 10.93 -7.67
CA ARG A 30 -5.00 11.76 -6.68
C ARG A 30 -3.74 11.05 -6.20
N ALA A 31 -2.63 11.77 -6.28
CA ALA A 31 -1.34 11.31 -5.81
C ALA A 31 -0.92 12.10 -4.56
N TYR A 32 -0.36 11.39 -3.59
CA TYR A 32 0.18 11.96 -2.36
C TYR A 32 1.70 11.97 -2.49
N LEU A 33 2.24 13.13 -2.80
CA LEU A 33 3.68 13.31 -2.95
C LEU A 33 4.31 13.51 -1.57
N PRO A 34 5.52 12.98 -1.33
CA PRO A 34 6.28 13.29 -0.13
C PRO A 34 6.40 14.81 0.05
N PRO A 35 5.90 15.39 1.16
CA PRO A 35 6.03 16.82 1.42
C PRO A 35 7.47 17.18 1.80
N PRO A 36 7.89 18.45 1.63
CA PRO A 36 9.23 18.91 2.04
C PRO A 36 9.41 18.93 3.57
N SER A 37 8.32 18.99 4.32
CA SER A 37 8.28 18.96 5.78
C SER A 37 7.24 17.98 6.27
N THR A 38 7.37 17.53 7.52
CA THR A 38 6.43 16.60 8.15
C THR A 38 5.00 17.17 8.07
N PRO A 39 4.05 16.42 7.50
CA PRO A 39 2.68 16.90 7.37
C PRO A 39 2.05 17.04 8.75
N LYS A 40 1.11 17.97 8.87
CA LYS A 40 0.32 18.13 10.09
C LYS A 40 -0.40 16.80 10.41
N LEU A 41 -0.07 16.23 11.58
CA LEU A 41 -0.73 15.04 12.08
C LEU A 41 -2.16 15.38 12.52
N ARG A 42 -3.07 14.42 12.35
CA ARG A 42 -4.40 14.51 12.92
C ARG A 42 -4.32 14.28 14.42
N THR A 43 -5.19 14.95 15.16
CA THR A 43 -5.41 14.67 16.57
C THR A 43 -6.83 14.15 16.75
N HIS A 44 -7.13 13.57 17.92
CA HIS A 44 -8.48 13.14 18.23
C HIS A 44 -9.45 14.32 18.14
N GLU A 45 -9.07 15.48 18.66
CA GLU A 45 -9.87 16.71 18.65
C GLU A 45 -10.09 17.22 17.22
N SER A 46 -9.05 17.22 16.38
CA SER A 46 -9.17 17.66 14.98
C SER A 46 -10.14 16.75 14.21
N LEU A 47 -10.08 15.45 14.46
CA LEU A 47 -10.97 14.48 13.84
C LEU A 47 -12.42 14.64 14.31
N CYS A 48 -12.64 14.82 15.62
CA CYS A 48 -13.95 15.11 16.19
C CYS A 48 -14.56 16.38 15.60
N TYR A 49 -13.75 17.43 15.45
CA TYR A 49 -14.17 18.68 14.82
C TYR A 49 -14.61 18.48 13.37
N HIS A 50 -13.79 17.79 12.57
CA HIS A 50 -14.11 17.53 11.17
C HIS A 50 -15.33 16.60 11.01
N ALA A 51 -15.48 15.60 11.89
CA ALA A 51 -16.65 14.74 11.91
C ALA A 51 -17.95 15.51 12.22
N ARG A 52 -17.92 16.44 13.20
CA ARG A 52 -19.06 17.32 13.52
C ARG A 52 -19.41 18.27 12.38
N LYS A 53 -18.42 18.68 11.57
CA LYS A 53 -18.64 19.49 10.36
C LYS A 53 -19.19 18.67 9.20
N ALA A 54 -18.78 17.40 9.07
CA ALA A 54 -19.20 16.49 8.01
C ALA A 54 -20.55 15.81 8.29
N ARG A 55 -21.48 16.48 8.97
CA ARG A 55 -22.82 15.93 9.26
C ARG A 55 -23.56 15.54 7.97
N PRO A 56 -24.47 14.55 8.03
CA PRO A 56 -25.23 14.08 6.87
C PRO A 56 -25.92 15.22 6.10
N GLU A 57 -26.42 16.22 6.82
CA GLU A 57 -27.08 17.42 6.29
C GLU A 57 -26.18 18.22 5.34
N ASN A 58 -24.87 18.29 5.63
CA ASN A 58 -23.93 19.10 4.86
C ASN A 58 -23.48 18.42 3.56
N LYS A 59 -23.69 17.10 3.44
CA LYS A 59 -23.28 16.23 2.29
C LYS A 59 -21.85 16.43 1.78
N LYS A 60 -20.98 17.07 2.58
CA LYS A 60 -19.61 17.43 2.21
C LYS A 60 -18.66 16.99 3.31
N SER A 61 -17.58 16.34 2.90
CA SER A 61 -16.52 15.96 3.83
C SER A 61 -15.71 17.17 4.29
N SER A 62 -15.21 17.11 5.51
CA SER A 62 -14.32 18.11 6.08
C SER A 62 -12.95 17.49 6.30
N CYS A 63 -11.93 18.02 5.62
CA CYS A 63 -10.57 17.46 5.65
C CYS A 63 -10.56 15.93 5.49
N GLY A 64 -11.30 15.40 4.51
CA GLY A 64 -11.39 13.96 4.24
C GLY A 64 -12.18 13.13 5.25
N VAL A 65 -12.68 13.71 6.34
CA VAL A 65 -13.65 13.05 7.23
C VAL A 65 -15.05 13.18 6.62
N SER A 66 -15.74 12.06 6.45
CA SER A 66 -17.05 11.99 5.78
C SER A 66 -18.23 11.94 6.75
N GLY A 67 -17.99 11.75 8.04
CA GLY A 67 -19.06 11.78 9.05
C GLY A 67 -18.60 11.38 10.45
N THR A 68 -19.56 11.28 11.36
CA THR A 68 -19.37 10.79 12.73
C THR A 68 -19.36 9.27 12.77
N SER A 69 -18.65 8.69 13.74
CA SER A 69 -18.60 7.25 14.00
C SER A 69 -19.14 6.97 15.39
N VAL A 70 -19.78 5.81 15.59
CA VAL A 70 -20.20 5.34 16.93
C VAL A 70 -19.02 5.25 17.90
N LEU A 71 -17.80 5.02 17.40
CA LEU A 71 -16.59 4.97 18.21
C LEU A 71 -16.25 6.30 18.89
N LEU A 72 -16.85 7.43 18.46
CA LEU A 72 -16.74 8.72 19.17
C LEU A 72 -17.43 8.70 20.55
N MET A 73 -18.33 7.74 20.79
CA MET A 73 -19.02 7.59 22.08
C MET A 73 -18.19 6.85 23.12
N LEU A 74 -17.07 6.22 22.73
CA LEU A 74 -16.20 5.50 23.64
C LEU A 74 -15.29 6.50 24.37
N ALA A 75 -15.52 6.67 25.67
CA ALA A 75 -14.85 7.69 26.50
C ALA A 75 -13.31 7.63 26.47
N TYR A 76 -12.75 6.43 26.27
CA TYR A 76 -11.30 6.20 26.31
C TYR A 76 -10.71 5.83 24.94
N PHE A 77 -11.45 6.01 23.86
CA PHE A 77 -10.98 5.67 22.51
C PHE A 77 -10.39 6.88 21.79
N ASN A 78 -9.10 6.83 21.48
CA ASN A 78 -8.44 7.82 20.64
C ASN A 78 -8.37 7.32 19.19
N PHE A 79 -8.81 8.15 18.24
CA PHE A 79 -8.90 7.77 16.83
C PHE A 79 -7.55 7.72 16.11
N CYS A 80 -6.53 8.39 16.62
CA CYS A 80 -5.21 8.42 15.99
C CYS A 80 -4.34 7.24 16.45
N SER A 81 -4.54 6.76 17.68
CA SER A 81 -3.81 5.62 18.25
C SER A 81 -4.62 4.33 18.34
N GLY A 82 -5.94 4.41 18.29
CA GLY A 82 -6.85 3.26 18.45
C GLY A 82 -7.04 2.42 17.18
N PHE A 83 -6.42 2.80 16.05
CA PHE A 83 -6.39 1.99 14.84
C PHE A 83 -4.97 1.61 14.48
N VAL A 84 -4.82 0.36 14.06
CA VAL A 84 -3.58 -0.16 13.49
C VAL A 84 -3.66 -0.14 11.96
N VAL A 85 -2.50 0.02 11.31
CA VAL A 85 -2.40 -0.15 9.86
C VAL A 85 -2.57 -1.63 9.54
N ASP A 86 -3.52 -1.94 8.66
CA ASP A 86 -3.72 -3.30 8.18
C ASP A 86 -2.58 -3.69 7.22
N TYR A 87 -1.60 -4.43 7.75
CA TYR A 87 -0.47 -4.93 6.96
C TYR A 87 -0.90 -5.70 5.70
N MET A 88 -1.93 -6.55 5.80
CA MET A 88 -2.33 -7.41 4.69
C MET A 88 -2.89 -6.59 3.52
N HIS A 89 -3.70 -5.57 3.80
CA HIS A 89 -4.34 -4.76 2.76
C HIS A 89 -3.51 -3.55 2.34
N SER A 90 -2.81 -2.89 3.27
CA SER A 90 -1.98 -1.73 2.97
C SER A 90 -0.65 -2.11 2.31
N VAL A 91 0.02 -3.15 2.80
CA VAL A 91 1.35 -3.55 2.30
C VAL A 91 1.21 -4.62 1.22
N CYS A 92 0.71 -5.81 1.56
CA CYS A 92 0.73 -6.95 0.63
C CYS A 92 -0.19 -6.73 -0.58
N SER A 93 -1.49 -6.59 -0.35
CA SER A 93 -2.46 -6.38 -1.43
C SER A 93 -2.51 -4.93 -1.94
N GLY A 94 -1.87 -3.99 -1.24
CA GLY A 94 -1.78 -2.59 -1.61
C GLY A 94 -0.49 -2.27 -2.34
N PHE A 95 0.55 -1.90 -1.60
CA PHE A 95 1.84 -1.44 -2.15
C PHE A 95 2.55 -2.50 -3.00
N VAL A 96 2.72 -3.72 -2.48
CA VAL A 96 3.47 -4.81 -3.14
C VAL A 96 2.78 -5.20 -4.45
N LYS A 97 1.45 -5.42 -4.39
CA LYS A 97 0.63 -5.69 -5.56
C LYS A 97 0.73 -4.58 -6.60
N ALA A 98 0.54 -3.32 -6.21
CA ALA A 98 0.56 -2.19 -7.13
C ALA A 98 1.92 -2.05 -7.83
N THR A 99 3.01 -2.17 -7.07
CA THR A 99 4.38 -2.09 -7.58
C THR A 99 4.70 -3.24 -8.54
N THR A 100 4.33 -4.46 -8.17
CA THR A 100 4.56 -5.64 -9.03
C THR A 100 3.76 -5.55 -10.33
N ILE A 101 2.50 -5.12 -10.27
CA ILE A 101 1.66 -4.90 -11.46
C ILE A 101 2.24 -3.78 -12.34
N LEU A 102 2.77 -2.72 -11.74
CA LEU A 102 3.45 -1.66 -12.48
C LEU A 102 4.61 -2.26 -13.29
N TRP A 103 5.48 -3.04 -12.66
CA TRP A 103 6.60 -3.65 -13.37
C TRP A 103 6.15 -4.60 -14.49
N LEU A 104 5.15 -5.46 -14.22
CA LEU A 104 4.61 -6.43 -15.18
C LEU A 104 3.88 -5.80 -16.37
N LYS A 105 3.20 -4.66 -16.16
CA LYS A 105 2.27 -4.09 -17.16
C LYS A 105 2.64 -2.70 -17.67
N SER A 106 3.74 -2.09 -17.22
CA SER A 106 4.14 -0.74 -17.62
C SER A 106 4.51 -0.66 -19.10
N LYS A 107 3.54 -0.35 -19.96
CA LYS A 107 3.81 -0.14 -21.40
C LYS A 107 4.42 1.23 -21.71
N ARG A 108 4.31 2.19 -20.80
CA ARG A 108 4.54 3.63 -21.07
C ARG A 108 5.80 4.19 -20.41
N CYS A 109 6.29 3.58 -19.34
CA CYS A 109 7.50 4.03 -18.67
C CYS A 109 8.55 2.92 -18.75
N LYS A 110 9.51 3.09 -19.67
CA LYS A 110 10.60 2.15 -19.92
C LYS A 110 11.48 1.94 -18.69
N GLU A 111 11.58 2.94 -17.81
CA GLU A 111 12.35 2.87 -16.56
C GLU A 111 11.80 1.82 -15.59
N PHE A 112 10.48 1.59 -15.59
CA PHE A 112 9.82 0.63 -14.70
C PHE A 112 9.42 -0.68 -15.39
N TYR A 113 9.71 -0.87 -16.67
CA TYR A 113 9.23 -2.05 -17.39
C TYR A 113 10.22 -3.23 -17.27
N PHE A 114 9.70 -4.44 -17.04
CA PHE A 114 10.48 -5.66 -17.20
C PHE A 114 10.90 -5.81 -18.66
N HIS A 115 12.12 -5.41 -18.97
CA HIS A 115 12.64 -5.48 -20.33
C HIS A 115 13.04 -6.90 -20.76
N LYS A 116 13.06 -7.87 -19.84
CA LYS A 116 13.64 -9.20 -20.08
C LYS A 116 12.65 -10.31 -19.71
N HIS A 117 12.02 -10.88 -20.75
CA HIS A 117 11.39 -12.21 -20.77
C HIS A 117 10.31 -12.52 -19.69
N PRO A 118 9.08 -11.96 -19.79
CA PRO A 118 7.99 -12.29 -18.87
C PRO A 118 7.63 -13.79 -18.85
N THR A 119 7.82 -14.50 -19.96
CA THR A 119 7.63 -15.96 -20.05
C THR A 119 8.64 -16.72 -19.19
N GLU A 120 9.90 -16.29 -19.20
CA GLU A 120 10.98 -16.94 -18.45
C GLU A 120 10.82 -16.71 -16.96
N MET A 121 10.52 -15.47 -16.55
CA MET A 121 10.15 -15.16 -15.16
C MET A 121 8.98 -16.02 -14.68
N ASN A 122 7.97 -16.21 -15.53
CA ASN A 122 6.82 -17.03 -15.19
C ASN A 122 7.18 -18.52 -15.05
N LYS A 123 8.13 -19.03 -15.84
CA LYS A 123 8.65 -20.40 -15.66
C LYS A 123 9.39 -20.51 -14.33
N ARG A 124 10.29 -19.56 -14.04
CA ARG A 124 11.09 -19.54 -12.82
C ARG A 124 10.23 -19.50 -11.55
N ILE A 125 9.21 -18.64 -11.49
CA ILE A 125 8.35 -18.56 -10.30
C ILE A 125 7.54 -19.85 -10.09
N VAL A 126 7.06 -20.48 -11.17
CA VAL A 126 6.29 -21.73 -11.07
C VAL A 126 7.18 -22.92 -10.73
N SER A 127 8.47 -22.90 -11.10
CA SER A 127 9.44 -23.92 -10.70
C SER A 127 10.01 -23.75 -9.29
N MET A 128 9.76 -22.62 -8.64
CA MET A 128 10.20 -22.40 -7.26
C MET A 128 9.45 -23.34 -6.32
N THR A 129 10.21 -24.04 -5.48
CA THR A 129 9.65 -24.94 -4.47
C THR A 129 9.77 -24.24 -3.11
N PRO A 130 8.65 -23.88 -2.46
CA PRO A 130 8.70 -23.28 -1.14
C PRO A 130 9.10 -24.30 -0.07
N VAL A 131 9.51 -23.79 1.09
CA VAL A 131 9.67 -24.60 2.31
C VAL A 131 8.30 -25.03 2.85
N SER A 132 8.29 -26.10 3.64
CA SER A 132 7.07 -26.73 4.21
C SER A 132 6.15 -25.77 4.98
N GLU A 133 6.73 -24.73 5.58
CA GLU A 133 6.06 -23.74 6.40
C GLU A 133 5.18 -22.78 5.57
N MET A 134 5.44 -22.70 4.27
CA MET A 134 4.66 -21.87 3.36
C MET A 134 3.44 -22.66 2.86
N SER A 135 2.28 -22.32 3.40
CA SER A 135 0.99 -22.95 3.06
C SER A 135 0.56 -22.87 1.58
N ARG A 136 1.25 -22.09 0.72
CA ARG A 136 0.84 -21.84 -0.66
C ARG A 136 2.01 -21.95 -1.63
N LEU A 137 1.77 -22.69 -2.71
CA LEU A 137 2.69 -22.76 -3.83
C LEU A 137 2.66 -21.45 -4.65
N PRO A 138 3.81 -21.04 -5.22
CA PRO A 138 3.85 -19.89 -6.10
C PRO A 138 2.97 -20.12 -7.33
N ARG A 139 2.15 -19.14 -7.68
CA ARG A 139 1.31 -19.18 -8.88
C ARG A 139 1.92 -18.38 -10.01
N SER A 140 1.49 -18.69 -11.23
CA SER A 140 1.87 -17.94 -12.43
C SER A 140 1.48 -16.46 -12.33
N PHE A 141 2.31 -15.58 -12.90
CA PHE A 141 2.01 -14.16 -13.10
C PHE A 141 0.80 -13.92 -14.01
N LYS A 142 0.38 -14.91 -14.82
CA LYS A 142 -0.88 -14.83 -15.58
C LYS A 142 -2.09 -14.63 -14.65
N ASN A 143 -2.01 -15.18 -13.44
CA ASN A 143 -3.06 -15.12 -12.43
C ASN A 143 -2.83 -14.03 -11.38
N VAL A 144 -1.86 -13.13 -11.59
CA VAL A 144 -1.44 -12.10 -10.63
C VAL A 144 -2.59 -11.19 -10.16
N ALA A 145 -3.62 -11.00 -10.99
CA ALA A 145 -4.81 -10.23 -10.62
C ALA A 145 -5.57 -10.85 -9.42
N HIS A 146 -5.49 -12.17 -9.27
CA HIS A 146 -6.23 -12.98 -8.30
C HIS A 146 -5.36 -13.52 -7.16
N TRP A 147 -4.12 -13.05 -7.04
CA TRP A 147 -3.27 -13.35 -5.89
C TRP A 147 -3.86 -12.78 -4.60
N LYS A 148 -3.84 -13.59 -3.54
CA LYS A 148 -4.27 -13.23 -2.18
C LYS A 148 -3.13 -12.58 -1.41
N SER A 149 -3.46 -11.89 -0.31
CA SER A 149 -2.47 -11.18 0.51
C SER A 149 -1.32 -12.07 1.00
N ALA A 150 -1.59 -13.34 1.32
CA ALA A 150 -0.55 -14.29 1.72
C ALA A 150 0.48 -14.54 0.59
N GLU A 151 0.02 -14.68 -0.65
CA GLU A 151 0.91 -14.88 -1.81
C GLU A 151 1.71 -13.61 -2.11
N TRP A 152 1.11 -12.44 -1.89
CA TRP A 152 1.83 -11.17 -2.00
C TRP A 152 2.92 -11.00 -0.95
N ARG A 153 2.67 -11.47 0.28
CA ARG A 153 3.69 -11.54 1.34
C ARG A 153 4.83 -12.47 0.93
N ASP A 154 4.49 -13.67 0.48
CA ASP A 154 5.47 -14.69 0.09
C ASP A 154 6.31 -14.22 -1.11
N TRP A 155 5.66 -13.57 -2.08
CA TRP A 155 6.32 -12.86 -3.18
C TRP A 155 7.29 -11.79 -2.69
N MET A 156 6.85 -10.91 -1.80
CA MET A 156 7.69 -9.83 -1.27
C MET A 156 8.93 -10.38 -0.56
N LEU A 157 8.76 -11.34 0.35
CA LEU A 157 9.84 -11.78 1.24
C LEU A 157 10.79 -12.79 0.59
N PHE A 158 10.29 -13.71 -0.25
CA PHE A 158 11.07 -14.87 -0.67
C PHE A 158 11.32 -14.92 -2.18
N TYR A 159 10.29 -14.69 -3.01
CA TYR A 159 10.43 -14.90 -4.44
C TYR A 159 10.98 -13.67 -5.18
N SER A 160 10.54 -12.47 -4.79
CA SER A 160 10.93 -11.23 -5.46
C SER A 160 12.43 -10.88 -5.29
N PRO A 161 13.10 -11.13 -4.15
CA PRO A 161 14.55 -10.91 -4.07
C PRO A 161 15.33 -11.70 -5.12
N ILE A 162 14.95 -12.95 -5.36
CA ILE A 162 15.64 -13.83 -6.30
C ILE A 162 15.27 -13.45 -7.74
N LEU A 163 13.98 -13.27 -8.02
CA LEU A 163 13.49 -13.07 -9.39
C LEU A 163 13.71 -11.65 -9.92
N LEU A 164 13.84 -10.66 -9.04
CA LEU A 164 14.04 -9.26 -9.45
C LEU A 164 15.51 -8.90 -9.67
N ALA A 165 16.46 -9.68 -9.13
CA ALA A 165 17.88 -9.37 -9.16
C ALA A 165 18.44 -9.15 -10.58
N ASP A 166 17.97 -9.93 -11.55
CA ASP A 166 18.41 -9.87 -12.95
C ASP A 166 17.35 -9.33 -13.94
N THR A 167 16.17 -8.94 -13.45
CA THR A 167 15.02 -8.59 -14.31
C THR A 167 14.61 -7.12 -14.28
N ILE A 168 14.94 -6.37 -13.23
CA ILE A 168 14.71 -4.92 -13.14
C ILE A 168 16.03 -4.14 -13.06
N PRO A 169 16.04 -2.83 -13.38
CA PRO A 169 17.23 -2.01 -13.20
C PRO A 169 17.74 -2.04 -11.76
N VAL A 170 19.07 -2.15 -11.60
CA VAL A 170 19.75 -2.29 -10.30
C VAL A 170 19.33 -1.24 -9.28
N ARG A 171 19.11 0.00 -9.73
CA ARG A 171 18.64 1.10 -8.86
C ARG A 171 17.27 0.81 -8.22
N HIS A 172 16.35 0.20 -8.96
CA HIS A 172 15.04 -0.18 -8.43
C HIS A 172 15.12 -1.42 -7.55
N TYR A 173 15.96 -2.38 -7.94
CA TYR A 173 16.22 -3.58 -7.13
C TYR A 173 16.75 -3.23 -5.74
N HIS A 174 17.75 -2.34 -5.63
CA HIS A 174 18.27 -1.91 -4.34
C HIS A 174 17.19 -1.27 -3.46
N LYS A 175 16.38 -0.36 -4.01
CA LYS A 175 15.28 0.26 -3.27
C LYS A 175 14.22 -0.76 -2.82
N TRP A 176 13.90 -1.72 -3.68
CA TRP A 176 12.99 -2.80 -3.33
C TRP A 176 13.56 -3.68 -2.21
N MET A 177 14.84 -4.05 -2.28
CA MET A 177 15.49 -4.83 -1.23
C MET A 177 15.57 -4.08 0.09
N THR A 178 15.81 -2.76 0.08
CA THR A 178 15.69 -1.93 1.29
C THR A 178 14.29 -2.05 1.90
N PHE A 179 13.24 -1.96 1.08
CA PHE A 179 11.87 -2.14 1.55
C PHE A 179 11.62 -3.56 2.09
N VAL A 180 12.08 -4.61 1.38
CA VAL A 180 11.95 -6.01 1.82
C VAL A 180 12.65 -6.23 3.17
N ASN A 181 13.85 -5.68 3.36
CA ASN A 181 14.59 -5.77 4.62
C ASN A 181 13.86 -5.08 5.78
N ILE A 182 13.31 -3.88 5.55
CA ILE A 182 12.49 -3.18 6.55
C ILE A 182 11.27 -4.03 6.91
N MET A 183 10.59 -4.62 5.92
CA MET A 183 9.44 -5.48 6.19
C MET A 183 9.83 -6.77 6.94
N HIS A 184 10.96 -7.40 6.59
CA HIS A 184 11.47 -8.56 7.31
C HIS A 184 11.72 -8.24 8.78
N TYR A 185 12.32 -7.08 9.07
CA TYR A 185 12.52 -6.59 10.44
C TYR A 185 11.21 -6.36 11.18
N LEU A 186 10.28 -5.62 10.58
CA LEU A 186 8.99 -5.26 11.19
C LEU A 186 8.06 -6.47 11.42
N LEU A 187 8.26 -7.56 10.66
CA LEU A 187 7.49 -8.80 10.79
C LEU A 187 8.19 -9.83 11.68
N GLY A 188 9.35 -9.49 12.25
CA GLY A 188 10.04 -10.32 13.22
C GLY A 188 9.23 -10.49 14.51
N PRO A 189 9.61 -11.46 15.37
CA PRO A 189 8.92 -11.74 16.63
C PRO A 189 8.99 -10.58 17.63
N SER A 190 9.96 -9.68 17.46
CA SER A 190 10.15 -8.50 18.29
C SER A 190 10.74 -7.36 17.47
N VAL A 191 10.25 -6.15 17.66
CA VAL A 191 10.82 -4.92 17.11
C VAL A 191 11.56 -4.21 18.24
N SER A 192 12.89 -4.21 18.20
CA SER A 192 13.72 -3.44 19.15
C SER A 192 14.08 -2.09 18.51
N PHE A 193 14.20 -1.02 19.29
CA PHE A 193 14.57 0.31 18.78
C PHE A 193 15.95 0.71 19.30
#